data_AF-A0A1G9JJS3-F1
#
_entry.id   AF-A0A1G9JJS3-F1
#
_cell.length_a   1.000
_cell.length_b   1.000
_cell.length_c   1.000
_cell.angle_alpha   90.00
_cell.angle_beta   90.00
_cell.angle_gamma   90.00
#
_symmetry.space_group_name_H-M   'P 1'
#
loop_
_entity.id
_entity.type
_entity.pdbx_description
1 polymer ?
#
loop_
_entity_poly.entity_id
_entity_poly.type
_entity_poly.pdbx_seq_one_letter_code
_entity_poly.pdbx_strand_id
1 'polypeptide(L)'
;MRELDADTLMFFDQHMDVLPLYQAFEELLIDSFPVVNKRVQKTQITFSNRHVFACVSFARVKRKAELPMRYMVITLGLPAPLDSERVAVKTEP
;
A
#
# COMPACT_ATOMS: atom_id res chain seq x y z
N MET A 1 -16.82 -9.35 -1.85
CA MET A 1 -15.52 -9.02 -2.46
C MET A 1 -15.81 -8.05 -3.59
N ARG A 2 -15.34 -6.80 -3.47
CA ARG A 2 -15.50 -5.82 -4.56
C ARG A 2 -14.68 -6.28 -5.77
N GLU A 3 -15.21 -6.04 -6.96
CA GLU A 3 -14.50 -6.34 -8.21
C GLU A 3 -13.29 -5.41 -8.35
N LEU A 4 -12.14 -5.96 -8.73
CA LEU A 4 -10.90 -5.21 -8.91
C LEU A 4 -10.81 -4.69 -10.34
N ASP A 5 -10.37 -3.45 -10.50
CA ASP A 5 -10.08 -2.89 -11.82
C ASP A 5 -8.85 -3.57 -12.47
N ALA A 6 -8.84 -3.56 -13.80
CA ALA A 6 -7.77 -4.18 -14.58
C ALA A 6 -6.38 -3.61 -14.25
N ASP A 7 -6.29 -2.30 -13.98
CA ASP A 7 -5.02 -1.65 -13.63
C ASP A 7 -4.46 -2.22 -12.31
N THR A 8 -5.33 -2.45 -11.32
CA THR A 8 -4.95 -3.09 -10.05
C THR A 8 -4.45 -4.51 -10.28
N LEU A 9 -5.14 -5.30 -11.10
CA LEU A 9 -4.69 -6.66 -11.44
C LEU A 9 -3.32 -6.64 -12.14
N MET A 10 -3.10 -5.71 -13.07
CA MET A 10 -1.81 -5.54 -13.75
C MET A 10 -0.69 -5.12 -12.80
N PHE A 11 -0.98 -4.27 -11.81
CA PHE A 11 -0.01 -3.89 -10.78
C PHE A 11 0.41 -5.09 -9.91
N PHE A 12 -0.48 -6.07 -9.69
CA PHE A 12 -0.24 -7.28 -8.90
C PHE A 12 0.20 -8.51 -9.71
N ASP A 13 0.38 -8.43 -11.03
CA ASP A 13 0.65 -9.59 -11.92
C ASP A 13 1.74 -10.54 -11.40
N GLN A 14 2.86 -10.00 -10.89
CA GLN A 14 3.98 -10.77 -10.35
C GLN A 14 3.87 -11.08 -8.84
N HIS A 15 2.79 -10.63 -8.20
CA HIS A 15 2.56 -10.65 -6.76
C HIS A 15 1.10 -11.00 -6.41
N MET A 16 0.45 -11.82 -7.24
CA MET A 16 -0.97 -12.18 -7.11
C MET A 16 -1.29 -12.88 -5.78
N ASP A 17 -0.30 -13.48 -5.12
CA ASP A 17 -0.43 -14.10 -3.80
C ASP A 17 -0.56 -13.08 -2.66
N VAL A 18 -0.21 -11.81 -2.90
CA VAL A 18 -0.39 -10.69 -1.97
C VAL A 18 -1.70 -9.93 -2.23
N LEU A 19 -2.36 -10.18 -3.37
CA LEU A 19 -3.59 -9.47 -3.74
C LEU A 19 -4.70 -9.55 -2.68
N PRO A 20 -4.97 -10.68 -2.01
CA PRO A 20 -5.96 -10.73 -0.93
C PRO A 20 -5.62 -9.83 0.26
N LEU A 21 -4.32 -9.65 0.57
CA LEU A 21 -3.87 -8.74 1.62
C LEU A 21 -4.15 -7.27 1.24
N TYR A 22 -3.90 -6.93 -0.02
CA TYR A 22 -4.24 -5.61 -0.56
C TYR A 22 -5.74 -5.36 -0.53
N GLN A 23 -6.56 -6.32 -0.96
CA GLN A 23 -8.02 -6.18 -0.96
C GLN A 23 -8.57 -5.89 0.43
N ALA A 24 -8.13 -6.63 1.44
CA ALA A 24 -8.55 -6.38 2.82
C ALA A 24 -8.14 -4.98 3.32
N PHE A 25 -6.96 -4.50 2.92
CA PHE A 25 -6.51 -3.15 3.23
C PHE A 25 -7.34 -2.07 2.52
N GLU A 26 -7.62 -2.24 1.22
CA GLU A 26 -8.42 -1.32 0.43
C GLU A 26 -9.86 -1.24 0.94
N GLU A 27 -10.48 -2.39 1.25
CA GLU A 27 -11.82 -2.46 1.85
C GLU A 27 -11.85 -1.71 3.19
N LEU A 28 -10.88 -1.96 4.07
CA LEU A 28 -10.77 -1.26 5.35
C LEU A 28 -10.63 0.26 5.18
N LEU A 29 -9.82 0.74 4.23
CA LEU A 29 -9.65 2.17 3.96
C LEU A 29 -10.97 2.81 3.52
N ILE A 30 -11.64 2.20 2.53
CA ILE A 30 -12.89 2.74 1.99
C ILE A 30 -14.00 2.74 3.05
N ASP A 31 -14.03 1.73 3.91
CA ASP A 31 -15.05 1.62 4.97
C ASP A 31 -14.76 2.57 6.15
N SER A 32 -13.50 2.95 6.36
CA SER A 32 -13.07 3.80 7.48
C SER A 32 -13.10 5.31 7.18
N PHE A 33 -13.01 5.70 5.90
CA PHE A 33 -12.88 7.11 5.51
C PHE A 33 -13.95 7.54 4.50
N PRO A 34 -14.57 8.72 4.68
CA PRO A 34 -15.67 9.17 3.83
C PRO A 34 -15.24 9.47 2.38
N VAL A 35 -13.97 9.82 2.16
CA VAL A 35 -13.42 10.12 0.84
C VAL A 35 -12.05 9.46 0.70
N VAL A 36 -11.97 8.51 -0.23
CA VAL A 36 -10.73 7.83 -0.62
C VAL A 36 -10.63 7.85 -2.14
N ASN A 37 -9.71 8.66 -2.67
CA ASN A 37 -9.33 8.60 -4.07
C ASN A 37 -8.24 7.56 -4.25
N LYS A 38 -8.39 6.70 -5.25
CA LYS A 38 -7.38 5.72 -5.66
C LYS A 38 -6.84 6.06 -7.03
N ARG A 39 -5.51 6.04 -7.18
CA ARG A 39 -4.83 6.11 -8.48
C ARG A 39 -3.85 4.97 -8.60
N VAL A 40 -4.08 4.07 -9.56
CA VAL A 40 -3.17 2.98 -9.88
C VAL A 40 -2.15 3.47 -10.91
N GLN A 41 -0.87 3.16 -10.67
CA GLN A 41 0.24 3.41 -11.59
C GLN A 41 1.12 2.17 -11.65
N LYS A 42 2.02 2.12 -12.64
CA LYS A 42 2.87 0.95 -12.90
C LYS A 42 3.63 0.43 -11.67
N THR A 43 4.15 1.33 -10.83
CA THR A 43 5.01 0.96 -9.69
C THR A 43 4.38 1.25 -8.33
N GLN A 44 3.18 1.85 -8.30
CA GLN A 44 2.55 2.26 -7.06
C GLN A 44 1.04 2.46 -7.21
N ILE A 45 0.28 2.14 -6.17
CA ILE A 45 -1.10 2.59 -5.98
C ILE A 45 -1.10 3.72 -4.95
N THR A 46 -1.66 4.87 -5.32
CA THR A 46 -1.70 6.06 -4.47
C THR A 46 -3.10 6.28 -3.94
N PHE A 47 -3.20 6.50 -2.63
CA PHE A 47 -4.43 6.86 -1.94
C PHE A 47 -4.35 8.31 -1.45
N SER A 48 -5.41 9.07 -1.71
CA SER A 48 -5.50 10.47 -1.32
C SER A 48 -6.91 10.88 -0.91
N ASN A 49 -7.01 11.94 -0.12
CA ASN A 49 -8.23 12.72 0.04
C ASN A 49 -8.01 14.08 -0.64
N ARG A 50 -7.99 15.18 0.11
CA ARG A 50 -7.38 16.46 -0.31
C ARG A 50 -5.87 16.32 -0.55
N HIS A 51 -5.19 15.45 0.21
CA HIS A 51 -3.76 15.19 0.12
C HIS A 51 -3.48 13.69 0.04
N VAL A 52 -2.33 13.32 -0.52
CA VAL A 52 -1.85 11.93 -0.50
C VAL A 52 -1.53 11.53 0.94
N PHE A 53 -2.06 10.39 1.38
CA PHE A 53 -1.84 9.89 2.74
C PHE A 53 -1.26 8.48 2.77
N ALA A 54 -1.43 7.68 1.71
CA ALA A 54 -0.86 6.35 1.64
C ALA A 54 -0.49 5.95 0.22
N CYS A 55 0.54 5.12 0.11
CA CYS A 55 1.01 4.56 -1.15
C CYS A 55 1.34 3.08 -0.97
N VAL A 56 0.81 2.21 -1.83
CA VAL A 56 1.15 0.78 -1.88
C VAL A 56 2.14 0.54 -3.02
N SER A 57 3.24 -0.15 -2.73
CA SER A 57 4.27 -0.51 -3.72
C SER A 57 4.94 -1.85 -3.37
N PHE A 58 5.76 -2.35 -4.29
CA PHE A 58 6.70 -3.46 -4.05
C PHE A 58 8.14 -2.95 -3.94
N ALA A 59 8.31 -1.71 -3.42
CA ALA A 59 9.62 -1.14 -3.22
C ALA A 59 10.44 -1.97 -2.23
N ARG A 60 11.71 -2.22 -2.56
CA ARG A 60 12.61 -2.96 -1.69
C ARG A 60 13.19 -2.02 -0.62
N VAL A 61 12.47 -1.88 0.49
CA VAL A 61 12.82 -0.98 1.62
C VAL A 61 13.79 -1.59 2.64
N LYS A 62 14.03 -2.90 2.57
CA LYS A 62 15.02 -3.64 3.39
C LYS A 62 15.91 -4.52 2.50
N ARG A 63 16.91 -5.17 3.10
CA ARG A 63 17.69 -6.20 2.38
C ARG A 63 16.76 -7.35 2.00
N LYS A 64 17.01 -8.02 0.87
CA LYS A 64 16.15 -9.11 0.36
C LYS A 64 15.99 -10.24 1.39
N ALA A 65 17.04 -10.54 2.14
CA ALA A 65 17.02 -11.57 3.18
C ALA A 65 16.15 -11.20 4.40
N GLU A 66 15.83 -9.92 4.59
CA GLU A 66 15.00 -9.41 5.70
C GLU A 66 13.54 -9.22 5.29
N LEU A 67 13.23 -9.31 4.00
CA LEU A 67 11.87 -9.18 3.51
C LEU A 67 11.16 -10.54 3.54
N PRO A 68 9.90 -10.59 3.99
CA PRO A 68 9.09 -11.78 3.82
C PRO A 68 8.99 -12.18 2.34
N MET A 69 8.77 -13.47 2.08
CA MET A 69 8.53 -13.96 0.70
C MET A 69 7.34 -13.25 0.05
N ARG A 70 6.31 -12.95 0.85
CA ARG A 70 5.07 -12.28 0.45
C ARG A 70 4.95 -10.98 1.23
N TYR A 71 5.02 -9.86 0.55
CA TYR A 71 4.92 -8.55 1.18
C TYR A 71 4.36 -7.52 0.21
N MET A 72 3.74 -6.49 0.77
CA MET A 72 3.55 -5.20 0.11
C MET A 72 4.07 -4.12 1.04
N VAL A 73 4.57 -3.02 0.49
CA VAL A 73 5.03 -1.87 1.26
C VAL A 73 3.95 -0.82 1.24
N ILE A 74 3.61 -0.31 2.41
CA ILE A 74 2.72 0.84 2.58
C ILE A 74 3.56 2.01 3.08
N THR A 75 3.68 3.06 2.28
CA THR A 75 4.21 4.35 2.73
C THR A 75 3.04 5.16 3.28
N LEU A 76 3.18 5.70 4.49
CA LEU A 76 2.15 6.50 5.15
C LEU A 76 2.65 7.92 5.36
N GLY A 77 1.85 8.91 4.96
CA GLY A 77 2.04 10.31 5.33
C GLY A 77 1.45 10.54 6.73
N LEU A 78 2.29 10.47 7.76
CA LEU A 78 1.89 10.64 9.16
C LEU A 78 2.45 11.94 9.72
N PRO A 79 1.72 12.62 10.64
CA PRO A 79 2.21 13.86 11.27
C PRO A 79 3.36 13.61 12.27
N ALA A 80 3.61 12.35 12.63
CA ALA A 80 4.68 11.94 13.52
C ALA A 80 5.19 10.54 13.13
N PRO A 81 6.43 10.17 13.49
CA PRO A 81 6.95 8.83 13.24
C PRO A 81 6.11 7.76 13.94
N LEU A 82 5.78 6.69 13.22
CA LEU A 82 5.13 5.52 13.80
C LEU A 82 6.15 4.63 14.50
N ASP A 83 5.87 4.25 15.74
CA ASP A 83 6.69 3.26 16.46
C ASP A 83 6.08 1.87 16.33
N SER A 84 6.64 1.07 15.41
CA SER A 84 6.23 -0.30 15.16
C SER A 84 7.39 -1.08 14.55
N GLU A 85 7.56 -2.34 14.96
CA GLU A 85 8.56 -3.26 14.37
C GLU A 85 8.35 -3.50 12.86
N ARG A 86 7.13 -3.23 12.36
CA ARG A 86 6.78 -3.33 10.94
C ARG A 86 7.32 -2.16 10.13
N VAL A 87 7.73 -1.07 10.76
CA VAL A 87 8.30 0.09 10.07
C VAL A 87 9.68 -0.26 9.56
N ALA A 88 9.84 -0.21 8.23
CA ALA A 88 11.12 -0.44 7.57
C ALA A 88 11.99 0.81 7.48
N VAL A 89 11.37 1.96 7.24
CA VAL A 89 12.03 3.25 7.02
C VAL A 89 11.20 4.34 7.70
N LYS A 90 11.87 5.28 8.37
CA LYS A 90 11.29 6.52 8.90
C LYS A 90 11.96 7.69 8.17
N THR A 91 11.16 8.63 7.67
CA THR A 91 11.63 9.92 7.14
C THR A 91 11.07 11.03 8.02
N GLU A 92 11.84 12.08 8.29
CA GLU A 92 11.31 13.26 8.99
C GLU A 92 10.32 14.02 8.07
N PRO A 93 9.20 14.54 8.62
CA PRO A 93 8.33 15.48 7.91
C PRO A 93 9.02 16.80 7.57
#